data_AF-A0A0V8QJ69-F1
#
_entry.id   AF-A0A0V8QJ69-F1
#
_cell.length_a   1.000
_cell.length_b   1.000
_cell.length_c   1.000
_cell.angle_alpha   90.00
_cell.angle_beta   90.00
_cell.angle_gamma   90.00
#
_symmetry.space_group_name_H-M   'P 1'
#
loop_
_entity.id
_entity.type
_entity.pdbx_description
1 polymer ?
#
loop_
_entity_poly.entity_id
_entity_poly.type
_entity_poly.pdbx_seq_one_letter_code
_entity_poly.pdbx_strand_id
1 'polypeptide(L)'
;MRLSMEEKQALYDYACPNHCNTVTRLKWVTALTVDPERKHRMLALARKIDTEEMEQCYPCFYRCLRSEMERYQQAKQYLHLVEAGTDYEEDMYDEAV
;
A
#
# COMPACT_ATOMS: atom_id res chain seq x y z
N MET A 1 5.20 -12.52 -9.33
CA MET A 1 5.20 -11.05 -9.54
C MET A 1 5.83 -10.35 -8.33
N ARG A 2 6.62 -9.28 -8.52
CA ARG A 2 7.18 -8.45 -7.43
C ARG A 2 6.54 -7.06 -7.47
N LEU A 3 6.03 -6.61 -6.33
CA LEU A 3 5.41 -5.29 -6.15
C LEU A 3 6.21 -4.46 -5.15
N SER A 4 6.38 -3.18 -5.47
CA SER A 4 6.90 -2.17 -4.54
C SER A 4 5.87 -1.83 -3.45
N MET A 5 6.30 -1.19 -2.36
CA MET A 5 5.38 -0.76 -1.30
C MET A 5 4.34 0.24 -1.79
N GLU A 6 4.71 1.16 -2.69
CA GLU A 6 3.75 2.10 -3.29
C GLU A 6 2.69 1.39 -4.14
N GLU A 7 3.09 0.39 -4.92
CA GLU A 7 2.15 -0.41 -5.71
C GLU A 7 1.21 -1.22 -4.81
N LYS A 8 1.74 -1.80 -3.72
CA LYS A 8 0.91 -2.51 -2.73
C LYS A 8 -0.07 -1.58 -2.05
N GLN A 9 0.35 -0.35 -1.71
CA GLN A 9 -0.52 0.67 -1.14
C GLN A 9 -1.63 1.07 -2.12
N ALA A 10 -1.29 1.35 -3.38
CA ALA A 10 -2.27 1.66 -4.41
C ALA A 10 -3.29 0.52 -4.61
N LEU A 11 -2.84 -0.74 -4.60
CA LEU A 11 -3.75 -1.87 -4.66
C LEU A 11 -4.58 -2.03 -3.39
N TYR A 12 -4.04 -1.74 -2.22
CA TYR A 12 -4.81 -1.78 -0.97
C TYR A 12 -5.98 -0.79 -1.00
N ASP A 13 -5.75 0.40 -1.58
CA ASP A 13 -6.73 1.48 -1.67
C ASP A 13 -7.76 1.25 -2.78
N TYR A 14 -7.34 0.74 -3.95
CA TYR A 14 -8.19 0.69 -5.14
C TYR A 14 -8.65 -0.71 -5.57
N ALA A 15 -7.99 -1.78 -5.13
CA ALA A 15 -8.36 -3.13 -5.53
C ALA A 15 -9.60 -3.65 -4.79
N CYS A 16 -10.23 -4.66 -5.37
CA CYS A 16 -11.37 -5.37 -4.82
C CYS A 16 -11.23 -6.88 -5.10
N PRO A 17 -12.05 -7.76 -4.49
CA PRO A 17 -11.95 -9.21 -4.68
C PRO A 17 -12.14 -9.68 -6.13
N ASN A 18 -12.73 -8.85 -7.00
CA ASN A 18 -12.95 -9.16 -8.41
C ASN A 18 -11.79 -8.58 -9.26
N HIS A 19 -11.11 -9.45 -10.00
CA HIS A 19 -9.95 -9.11 -10.83
C HIS A 19 -10.25 -8.04 -11.90
N CYS A 20 -11.27 -8.29 -12.73
CA CYS A 20 -11.68 -7.38 -13.81
C CYS A 20 -12.04 -5.99 -13.28
N ASN A 21 -12.72 -5.93 -12.13
CA ASN A 21 -13.08 -4.66 -11.49
C ASN A 21 -11.85 -3.92 -10.99
N THR A 22 -10.87 -4.62 -10.42
CA THR A 22 -9.61 -4.01 -9.99
C THR A 22 -8.86 -3.42 -11.18
N VAL A 23 -8.71 -4.17 -12.27
CA VAL A 23 -8.06 -3.67 -13.50
C VAL A 23 -8.77 -2.43 -14.03
N THR A 24 -10.11 -2.46 -14.08
CA THR A 24 -10.93 -1.33 -14.54
C THR A 24 -10.74 -0.10 -13.66
N ARG A 25 -10.76 -0.28 -12.33
CA ARG A 25 -10.54 0.81 -11.36
C ARG A 25 -9.15 1.41 -11.52
N LEU A 26 -8.11 0.59 -11.67
CA LEU A 26 -6.74 1.07 -11.89
C LEU A 26 -6.63 1.86 -13.21
N LYS A 27 -7.28 1.40 -14.29
CA LYS A 27 -7.34 2.13 -15.57
C LYS A 27 -8.04 3.49 -15.41
N TRP A 28 -9.13 3.57 -14.65
CA TRP A 28 -9.80 4.85 -14.35
C TRP A 28 -8.96 5.79 -13.51
N VAL A 29 -8.35 5.30 -12.43
CA VAL A 29 -7.44 6.11 -11.59
C VAL A 29 -6.27 6.63 -12.43
N THR A 30 -5.71 5.80 -13.32
CA THR A 30 -4.67 6.21 -14.27
C THR A 30 -5.14 7.34 -15.20
N ALA A 31 -6.37 7.24 -15.72
CA ALA A 31 -6.95 8.27 -16.59
C ALA A 31 -7.16 9.60 -15.87
N LEU A 32 -7.50 9.56 -14.58
CA LEU A 32 -7.71 10.74 -13.73
C LEU A 32 -6.41 11.33 -13.16
N THR A 33 -5.28 10.62 -13.24
CA THR A 33 -4.00 11.08 -12.69
C THR A 33 -3.37 12.12 -13.62
N VAL A 34 -3.20 13.34 -13.11
CA VAL A 34 -2.60 14.47 -13.85
C VAL A 34 -1.08 14.37 -13.92
N ASP A 35 -0.44 13.94 -12.83
CA ASP A 35 1.02 13.82 -12.75
C ASP A 35 1.54 12.72 -13.69
N PRO A 36 2.44 13.04 -14.65
CA PRO A 36 2.89 12.08 -15.66
C PRO A 36 3.62 10.87 -15.06
N GLU A 37 4.42 11.07 -14.01
CA GLU A 37 5.15 9.97 -13.39
C GLU A 37 4.22 9.01 -12.65
N ARG A 38 3.34 9.53 -11.79
CA ARG A 38 2.33 8.71 -11.10
C ARG A 38 1.43 8.01 -12.10
N LYS A 39 1.05 8.67 -13.18
CA LYS A 39 0.28 8.06 -14.27
C LYS A 39 1.03 6.88 -14.89
N HIS A 40 2.32 7.04 -15.18
CA HIS A 40 3.13 5.96 -15.72
C HIS A 40 3.23 4.78 -14.74
N ARG A 41 3.46 5.06 -13.44
CA ARG A 41 3.49 4.04 -12.38
C ARG A 41 2.16 3.30 -12.26
N MET A 42 1.03 4.02 -12.23
CA MET A 42 -0.30 3.41 -12.13
C MET A 42 -0.65 2.58 -13.37
N LEU A 43 -0.27 3.04 -14.56
CA LEU A 43 -0.46 2.29 -15.80
C LEU A 43 0.38 1.01 -15.81
N ALA A 44 1.63 1.07 -15.36
CA ALA A 44 2.50 -0.09 -15.23
C ALA A 44 1.92 -1.11 -14.24
N LEU A 45 1.39 -0.64 -13.11
CA LEU A 45 0.70 -1.47 -12.13
C LEU A 45 -0.55 -2.14 -12.72
N ALA A 46 -1.39 -1.39 -13.44
CA ALA A 46 -2.56 -1.95 -14.11
C ALA A 46 -2.18 -3.08 -15.07
N ARG A 47 -1.12 -2.90 -15.88
CA ARG A 47 -0.60 -3.94 -16.79
C ARG A 47 -0.04 -5.17 -16.08
N LYS A 48 0.58 -4.99 -14.90
CA LYS A 48 1.06 -6.12 -14.08
C LYS A 48 -0.09 -6.99 -13.56
N ILE A 49 -1.24 -6.38 -13.26
CA ILE A 49 -2.41 -7.08 -12.75
C ILE A 49 -3.26 -7.66 -13.90
N ASP A 50 -3.30 -6.99 -15.06
CA ASP A 50 -4.08 -7.38 -16.25
C ASP A 50 -3.39 -8.49 -17.06
N THR A 51 -2.99 -9.59 -16.39
CA THR A 51 -2.42 -10.79 -17.03
C THR A 51 -3.32 -12.01 -16.79
N GLU A 52 -3.43 -12.90 -17.79
CA GLU A 52 -4.29 -14.10 -17.72
C GLU A 52 -3.91 -15.04 -16.57
N GLU A 53 -2.62 -15.19 -16.30
CA GLU A 53 -2.09 -15.98 -15.17
C GLU A 53 -2.57 -15.42 -13.81
N MET A 54 -2.78 -14.10 -13.74
CA MET A 54 -3.24 -13.45 -12.54
C MET A 54 -4.70 -13.75 -12.25
N GLU A 55 -5.53 -13.91 -13.27
CA GLU A 55 -6.98 -14.08 -13.10
C GLU A 55 -7.31 -15.32 -12.25
N GLN A 56 -6.61 -16.43 -12.48
CA GLN A 56 -6.82 -17.68 -11.74
C GLN A 56 -6.32 -17.61 -10.29
N CYS A 57 -5.24 -16.86 -10.04
CA CYS A 57 -4.64 -16.74 -8.70
C CYS A 57 -5.07 -15.47 -7.95
N TYR A 58 -5.90 -14.62 -8.58
CA TYR A 58 -6.27 -13.30 -8.07
C TYR A 58 -6.93 -13.34 -6.68
N PRO A 59 -7.87 -14.27 -6.38
CA PRO A 59 -8.49 -14.32 -5.05
C PRO A 59 -7.48 -14.63 -3.94
N CYS A 60 -6.49 -15.49 -4.21
CA CYS A 60 -5.40 -15.77 -3.26
C CYS A 60 -4.48 -14.56 -3.13
N PHE A 61 -4.08 -13.96 -4.24
CA PHE A 61 -3.27 -12.74 -4.25
C PHE A 61 -3.92 -11.61 -3.44
N TYR A 62 -5.21 -11.32 -3.67
CA TYR A 62 -5.93 -10.24 -3.02
C TYR A 62 -5.96 -10.43 -1.50
N ARG A 63 -6.22 -11.66 -1.03
CA ARG A 63 -6.19 -12.00 0.40
C ARG A 63 -4.80 -11.81 1.01
N CYS A 64 -3.75 -12.27 0.33
CA CYS A 64 -2.37 -12.10 0.77
C CYS A 64 -1.99 -10.61 0.85
N LEU A 65 -2.30 -9.83 -0.18
CA LEU A 65 -2.05 -8.39 -0.22
C LEU A 65 -2.76 -7.69 0.95
N ARG A 66 -4.04 -8.00 1.19
CA ARG A 66 -4.81 -7.41 2.29
C ARG A 66 -4.18 -7.72 3.64
N SER A 67 -3.86 -8.98 3.90
CA SER A 67 -3.23 -9.39 5.15
C SER A 67 -1.86 -8.76 5.36
N GLU A 68 -1.03 -8.70 4.31
CA GLU A 68 0.29 -8.07 4.37
C GLU A 68 0.19 -6.58 4.72
N MET A 69 -0.70 -5.85 4.03
CA MET A 69 -0.86 -4.41 4.23
C MET A 69 -1.52 -4.07 5.57
N GLU A 70 -2.44 -4.89 6.06
CA GLU A 70 -3.01 -4.73 7.41
C GLU A 70 -1.93 -4.88 8.49
N ARG A 71 -1.06 -5.89 8.37
CA ARG A 71 0.08 -6.05 9.27
C ARG A 71 1.06 -4.90 9.19
N TYR A 72 1.32 -4.38 7.99
CA TYR A 72 2.18 -3.22 7.80
C TYR A 72 1.59 -1.97 8.49
N GLN A 73 0.30 -1.70 8.30
CA GLN A 73 -0.37 -0.56 8.93
C GLN A 73 -0.39 -0.69 10.45
N GLN A 74 -0.64 -1.89 10.98
CA GLN A 74 -0.55 -2.15 12.43
C GLN A 74 0.87 -1.88 12.95
N ALA A 75 1.90 -2.42 12.31
CA ALA A 75 3.29 -2.19 12.72
C ALA A 75 3.66 -0.70 12.69
N LYS A 76 3.21 0.03 11.66
CA LYS A 76 3.43 1.47 11.56
C LYS A 76 2.74 2.24 12.71
N GLN A 77 1.52 1.86 13.08
CA GLN A 77 0.82 2.46 14.22
C GLN A 77 1.53 2.18 15.54
N TYR A 78 2.00 0.94 15.76
CA TYR A 78 2.78 0.60 16.96
C TYR A 78 4.07 1.39 17.04
N LEU A 79 4.79 1.55 15.92
CA LEU A 79 6.00 2.37 15.88
C LEU A 79 5.72 3.80 16.32
N HIS A 80 4.68 4.44 15.77
CA HIS A 80 4.31 5.80 16.14
C HIS A 80 3.90 5.94 17.61
N LEU A 81 3.24 4.93 18.18
CA LEU A 81 2.90 4.92 19.61
C LEU A 81 4.16 4.85 20.49
N VAL A 82 5.14 4.03 20.09
CA VAL A 82 6.41 3.91 20.80
C VAL A 82 7.21 5.20 20.71
N GLU A 83 7.34 5.78 19.52
CA GLU A 83 8.02 7.07 19.29
C GLU A 83 7.41 8.18 20.15
N ALA A 84 6.08 8.32 20.15
CA ALA A 84 5.39 9.31 20.98
C ALA A 84 5.49 9.03 22.48
N GLY A 85 5.69 7.78 22.88
CA GLY A 85 5.91 7.39 24.27
C GLY A 85 7.34 7.67 24.76
N THR A 86 8.32 7.69 23.86
CA THR A 86 9.73 7.98 24.18
C THR A 86 10.05 9.47 24.26
N ASP A 87 9.22 10.34 23.68
CA ASP A 87 9.38 11.81 23.74
C ASP A 87 9.20 12.41 25.17
N TYR A 88 8.83 11.60 26.17
CA TYR A 88 8.59 12.06 27.56
C TYR A 88 9.81 11.93 28.50
N GLU A 89 10.92 11.31 28.09
CA GLU A 89 12.02 10.94 29.00
C GLU A 89 13.33 11.75 28.82
N GLU A 90 13.40 12.71 27.88
CA GLU A 90 14.63 13.50 27.64
C GLU A 90 14.72 14.84 28.40
N ASP A 91 13.62 15.40 28.94
CA ASP A 91 13.60 16.71 29.61
C ASP A 91 13.78 16.65 31.15
N MET A 92 14.02 15.47 31.74
CA MET A 92 14.06 15.29 33.21
C MET A 92 15.46 15.27 33.84
N TYR A 93 16.52 15.52 33.06
CA TYR A 93 17.89 15.64 33.57
C TYR A 93 18.43 17.07 33.49
N ASP A 94 17.66 18.04 33.99
CA ASP A 94 18.23 19.35 34.38
C ASP A 94 19.01 19.17 35.69
N GLU A 95 20.33 19.08 35.54
CA GLU A 95 21.42 19.50 36.44
C GLU A 95 21.09 19.61 37.95
N ALA A 96 21.47 18.57 38.71
CA ALA A 96 21.57 18.68 40.16
C ALA A 96 22.76 19.59 40.55
N VAL A 97 22.45 20.79 41.04
CA VAL A 97 23.35 21.82 41.60
C VAL A 97 23.97 21.39 42.93
#